data_AF-A0A946NP69-F1
#
_entry.id   AF-A0A946NP69-F1
#
_cell.length_a   1.000
_cell.length_b   1.000
_cell.length_c   1.000
_cell.angle_alpha   90.00
_cell.angle_beta   90.00
_cell.angle_gamma   90.00
#
_symmetry.space_group_name_H-M   'P 1'
#
loop_
_entity.id
_entity.type
_entity.pdbx_description
1 polymer ?
#
loop_
_entity_poly.entity_id
_entity_poly.type
_entity_poly.pdbx_seq_one_letter_code
_entity_poly.pdbx_strand_id
1 'polypeptide(L)'
;MIGLSNNKEFLQLSIFFLWLINFSGVFGILSDQNEFFLSTTPYVLSFTLLLLILNHDLSDKKSKIGLMLIFLFGLIVEILGVNYDLFFGEYSYGANLGPKIHEVPFVIGLNWVLLIIATGSVSDKLIKGKEIFK
;
A
#
# COMPACT_ATOMS: atom_id res chain seq x y z
N MET A 1 16.79 9.07 0.29
CA MET A 1 16.48 8.22 1.47
C MET A 1 15.36 8.92 2.22
N ILE A 2 14.16 8.35 2.26
CA ILE A 2 12.98 9.00 2.84
C ILE A 2 13.14 8.97 4.37
N GLY A 3 13.27 10.13 5.00
CA GLY A 3 13.46 10.24 6.46
C GLY A 3 12.20 9.81 7.21
N LEU A 4 12.37 9.09 8.31
CA LEU A 4 11.29 8.80 9.26
C LEU A 4 11.01 10.04 10.13
N SER A 5 9.78 10.16 10.62
CA SER A 5 9.35 11.22 11.52
C SER A 5 10.26 11.27 12.76
N ASN A 6 10.66 12.48 13.13
CA ASN A 6 11.49 12.73 14.32
C ASN A 6 10.73 12.51 15.65
N ASN A 7 9.41 12.33 15.60
CA ASN A 7 8.59 12.06 16.79
C ASN A 7 8.49 10.54 17.05
N LYS A 8 9.33 10.06 17.99
CA LYS A 8 9.41 8.64 18.35
C LYS A 8 8.11 8.08 18.96
N GLU A 9 7.39 8.87 19.74
CA GLU A 9 6.12 8.44 20.36
C GLU A 9 5.05 8.21 19.29
N PHE A 10 4.95 9.14 18.32
CA PHE A 10 4.04 9.00 17.19
C PHE A 10 4.37 7.79 16.32
N LEU A 11 5.67 7.54 16.09
CA LEU A 11 6.12 6.36 15.35
C LEU A 11 5.72 5.05 16.06
N GLN A 12 5.95 4.97 17.38
CA GLN A 12 5.55 3.81 18.17
C GLN A 12 4.03 3.58 18.14
N LEU A 13 3.25 4.64 18.27
CA LEU A 13 1.78 4.57 18.17
C LEU A 13 1.33 4.07 16.80
N SER A 14 1.98 4.54 15.73
CA SER A 14 1.67 4.13 14.36
C SER A 14 2.02 2.66 14.12
N ILE A 15 3.16 2.19 14.62
CA ILE A 15 3.55 0.77 14.58
C ILE A 15 2.55 -0.08 15.37
N PHE A 16 2.13 0.38 16.55
CA PHE A 16 1.14 -0.30 17.36
C PHE A 16 -0.19 -0.48 16.60
N PHE A 17 -0.73 0.60 16.03
CA PHE A 17 -1.98 0.52 15.26
C PHE A 17 -1.85 -0.34 14.00
N LEU A 18 -0.72 -0.25 13.30
CA LEU A 18 -0.46 -1.09 12.12
C LEU A 18 -0.54 -2.58 12.52
N TRP A 19 0.14 -2.98 13.58
CA TRP A 19 0.08 -4.36 14.08
C TRP A 19 -1.32 -4.75 14.56
N LEU A 20 -1.96 -3.89 15.37
CA LEU A 20 -3.29 -4.15 15.91
C LEU A 20 -4.31 -4.44 14.80
N ILE A 21 -4.35 -3.58 13.77
CA ILE A 21 -5.32 -3.69 12.68
C ILE A 21 -5.01 -4.91 11.81
N ASN A 22 -3.74 -5.16 11.47
CA ASN A 22 -3.38 -6.29 10.62
C ASN A 22 -3.59 -7.64 11.32
N PHE A 23 -3.23 -7.77 12.60
CA PHE A 23 -3.53 -8.98 13.36
C PHE A 23 -5.04 -9.19 13.51
N SER A 24 -5.79 -8.14 13.83
CA SER A 24 -7.25 -8.21 13.89
C SER A 24 -7.84 -8.65 12.55
N GLY A 25 -7.31 -8.14 11.44
CA GLY A 25 -7.70 -8.54 10.08
C GLY A 25 -7.42 -10.02 9.79
N VAL A 26 -6.22 -10.52 10.12
CA VAL A 26 -5.86 -11.94 9.93
C VAL A 26 -6.79 -12.86 10.71
N PHE A 27 -6.97 -12.61 12.01
CA PHE A 27 -7.87 -13.45 12.83
C PHE A 27 -9.34 -13.28 12.42
N GLY A 28 -9.74 -12.08 12.03
CA GLY A 28 -11.09 -11.78 11.58
C GLY A 28 -11.47 -12.49 10.28
N ILE A 29 -10.56 -12.53 9.30
CA ILE A 29 -10.77 -13.26 8.03
C ILE A 29 -10.81 -14.78 8.24
N LEU A 30 -10.09 -15.30 9.24
CA LEU A 30 -10.12 -16.72 9.60
C LEU A 30 -11.33 -17.12 10.46
N SER A 31 -12.11 -16.14 10.93
CA SER A 31 -13.31 -16.35 11.73
C SER A 31 -14.58 -16.42 10.88
N ASP A 32 -15.70 -16.74 11.51
CA ASP A 32 -17.04 -16.72 10.89
C ASP A 32 -17.49 -15.31 10.43
N GLN A 33 -16.77 -14.25 10.84
CA GLN A 33 -17.05 -12.87 10.44
C GLN A 33 -16.21 -12.40 9.25
N ASN A 34 -15.69 -13.32 8.44
CA ASN A 34 -14.77 -13.03 7.34
C ASN A 34 -15.27 -11.94 6.37
N GLU A 35 -16.55 -11.94 6.00
CA GLU A 35 -17.14 -10.95 5.09
C GLU A 35 -17.01 -9.52 5.63
N PHE A 36 -17.24 -9.34 6.94
CA PHE A 36 -17.05 -8.05 7.59
C PHE A 36 -15.60 -7.59 7.46
N PHE A 37 -14.64 -8.44 7.83
CA PHE A 37 -13.23 -8.07 7.75
C PHE A 37 -12.75 -7.84 6.31
N LEU A 38 -13.21 -8.64 5.35
CA LEU A 38 -12.92 -8.44 3.92
C LEU A 38 -13.44 -7.07 3.43
N SER A 39 -14.65 -6.68 3.84
CA SER A 39 -15.22 -5.37 3.49
C SER A 39 -14.45 -4.20 4.11
N THR A 40 -13.69 -4.43 5.20
CA THR A 40 -12.86 -3.38 5.82
C THR A 40 -11.51 -3.15 5.13
N THR A 41 -11.10 -4.06 4.23
CA THR A 41 -9.80 -4.02 3.53
C THR A 41 -9.49 -2.66 2.89
N PRO A 42 -10.43 -1.97 2.21
CA PRO A 42 -10.15 -0.68 1.63
C PRO A 42 -9.70 0.38 2.65
N TYR A 43 -10.33 0.36 3.82
CA TYR A 43 -10.02 1.26 4.92
C TYR A 43 -8.68 0.91 5.57
N VAL A 44 -8.40 -0.39 5.75
CA VAL A 44 -7.12 -0.85 6.31
C VAL A 44 -5.94 -0.44 5.43
N LEU A 45 -6.04 -0.65 4.10
CA LEU A 45 -5.01 -0.26 3.15
C LEU A 45 -4.80 1.26 3.13
N SER A 46 -5.90 2.02 3.06
CA SER A 46 -5.86 3.49 3.07
C SER A 46 -5.26 4.04 4.36
N PHE A 47 -5.63 3.47 5.50
CA PHE A 47 -5.13 3.87 6.81
C PHE A 47 -3.65 3.50 6.98
N THR A 48 -3.23 2.34 6.50
CA THR A 48 -1.82 1.93 6.53
C THR A 48 -0.96 2.89 5.70
N LEU A 49 -1.42 3.25 4.50
CA LEU A 49 -0.73 4.25 3.68
C LEU A 49 -0.71 5.63 4.36
N LEU A 50 -1.81 6.04 5.01
CA LEU A 50 -1.88 7.29 5.77
C LEU A 50 -0.85 7.31 6.90
N LEU A 51 -0.79 6.26 7.73
CA LEU A 51 0.20 6.14 8.79
C LEU A 51 1.61 6.22 8.22
N LEU A 52 1.87 5.56 7.11
CA LEU A 52 3.17 5.61 6.46
C LEU A 52 3.53 7.04 6.02
N ILE A 53 2.61 7.74 5.34
CA ILE A 53 2.80 9.12 4.88
C ILE A 53 3.04 10.06 6.06
N LEU A 54 2.30 9.92 7.17
CA LEU A 54 2.45 10.74 8.36
C LEU A 54 3.77 10.49 9.10
N ASN A 55 4.33 9.28 8.98
CA ASN A 55 5.61 8.91 9.58
C ASN A 55 6.81 9.15 8.67
N HIS A 56 6.60 9.67 7.45
CA HIS A 56 7.68 9.96 6.53
C HIS A 56 7.70 11.43 6.16
N ASP A 57 8.89 12.00 6.10
CA ASP A 57 9.06 13.34 5.55
C ASP A 57 8.93 13.30 4.02
N LEU A 58 7.72 13.60 3.55
CA LEU A 58 7.39 13.73 2.13
C LEU A 58 7.32 15.21 1.71
N SER A 59 8.03 16.11 2.38
CA SER A 59 8.05 17.55 2.04
C SER A 59 8.58 17.80 0.62
N ASP A 60 9.47 16.95 0.12
CA ASP A 60 10.03 17.05 -1.22
C ASP A 60 8.99 16.81 -2.33
N LYS A 61 8.94 17.75 -3.28
CA LYS A 61 8.00 17.72 -4.42
C LYS A 61 8.26 16.52 -5.35
N LYS A 62 9.52 16.10 -5.52
CA LYS A 62 9.84 14.94 -6.39
C LYS A 62 9.27 13.66 -5.81
N SER A 63 9.37 13.49 -4.49
CA SER A 63 8.81 12.34 -3.77
C SER A 63 7.29 12.26 -3.96
N LYS A 64 6.55 13.37 -3.78
CA LYS A 64 5.09 13.40 -4.01
C LYS A 64 4.71 13.05 -5.45
N ILE A 65 5.44 13.59 -6.43
CA ILE A 65 5.21 13.27 -7.85
C ILE A 65 5.49 11.78 -8.11
N GLY A 66 6.57 11.25 -7.57
CA GLY A 66 6.92 9.83 -7.69
C GLY A 66 5.82 8.92 -7.16
N LEU A 67 5.30 9.19 -5.95
CA LEU A 67 4.20 8.41 -5.38
C LEU A 67 2.92 8.48 -6.23
N MET A 68 2.62 9.66 -6.80
CA MET A 68 1.47 9.83 -7.70
C MET A 68 1.64 9.05 -9.00
N LEU A 69 2.85 9.05 -9.58
CA LEU A 69 3.14 8.27 -10.78
C LEU A 69 3.03 6.77 -10.51
N ILE A 70 3.53 6.31 -9.35
CA ILE A 70 3.40 4.91 -8.93
C ILE A 70 1.93 4.52 -8.79
N PHE A 71 1.12 5.36 -8.15
CA PHE A 71 -0.32 5.15 -8.02
C PHE A 71 -0.99 4.96 -9.38
N LEU A 72 -0.77 5.92 -10.29
CA LEU A 72 -1.40 5.92 -11.61
C LEU A 72 -0.92 4.75 -12.47
N PHE A 73 0.39 4.51 -12.50
CA PHE A 73 0.96 3.44 -13.31
C PHE A 73 0.55 2.07 -12.79
N GLY A 74 0.59 1.85 -11.47
CA GLY A 74 0.11 0.63 -10.84
C GLY A 74 -1.36 0.37 -11.17
N LEU A 75 -2.22 1.38 -11.05
CA LEU A 75 -3.64 1.25 -11.40
C LEU A 75 -3.86 0.94 -12.90
N ILE A 76 -3.10 1.57 -13.80
CA ILE A 76 -3.18 1.29 -15.25
C ILE A 76 -2.75 -0.15 -15.55
N VAL A 77 -1.62 -0.59 -14.99
CA VAL A 77 -1.13 -1.97 -15.16
C VAL A 77 -2.17 -2.97 -14.66
N GLU A 78 -2.80 -2.66 -13.53
CA GLU A 78 -3.86 -3.50 -12.98
C GLU A 78 -5.10 -3.57 -13.88
N ILE A 79 -5.55 -2.42 -14.39
CA ILE A 79 -6.69 -2.34 -15.31
C ILE A 79 -6.40 -3.14 -16.58
N LEU A 80 -5.19 -2.99 -17.13
CA LEU A 80 -4.77 -3.78 -18.29
C LEU A 80 -4.71 -5.27 -17.95
N GLY A 81 -4.25 -5.63 -16.76
CA GLY A 81 -4.17 -7.02 -16.34
C GLY A 81 -5.52 -7.69 -16.17
N VAL A 82 -6.48 -7.02 -15.51
CA VAL A 82 -7.81 -7.58 -15.24
C VAL A 82 -8.71 -7.63 -16.48
N ASN A 83 -8.62 -6.63 -17.37
CA ASN A 83 -9.53 -6.56 -18.52
C ASN A 83 -9.02 -7.31 -19.76
N TYR A 84 -7.72 -7.58 -19.84
CA TYR A 84 -7.09 -8.20 -21.02
C TYR A 84 -6.25 -9.43 -20.67
N ASP A 85 -6.32 -9.91 -19.42
CA ASP A 85 -5.55 -11.03 -18.89
C ASP A 85 -4.02 -10.85 -19.04
N LEU A 86 -3.58 -9.59 -19.11
CA LEU A 86 -2.18 -9.22 -19.28
C LEU A 86 -1.43 -9.38 -17.94
N PHE A 87 -0.19 -9.85 -18.01
CA PHE A 87 0.75 -10.00 -16.87
C PHE A 87 0.40 -11.05 -15.80
N PHE A 88 -0.88 -11.18 -15.42
CA PHE A 88 -1.31 -11.91 -14.22
C PHE A 88 -2.31 -13.05 -14.49
N GLY A 89 -2.74 -13.22 -15.75
CA GLY A 89 -3.75 -14.23 -16.14
C GLY A 89 -5.18 -13.82 -15.80
N GLU A 90 -6.11 -14.79 -15.89
CA GLU A 90 -7.54 -14.57 -15.67
C GLU A 90 -7.88 -14.48 -14.16
N TYR A 91 -8.25 -13.29 -13.69
CA TYR A 91 -8.82 -13.09 -12.35
C TYR A 91 -9.70 -11.83 -12.31
N SER A 92 -10.57 -11.73 -11.30
CA SER A 92 -11.45 -10.58 -11.12
C SER A 92 -11.53 -10.14 -9.67
N TYR A 93 -11.69 -8.82 -9.47
CA TYR A 93 -11.90 -8.25 -8.16
C TYR A 93 -13.37 -8.38 -7.71
N GLY A 94 -13.59 -8.78 -6.46
CA GLY A 94 -14.92 -8.81 -5.85
C GLY A 94 -15.46 -7.41 -5.49
N ALA A 95 -16.70 -7.35 -5.02
CA ALA A 95 -17.36 -6.09 -4.62
C ALA A 95 -16.82 -5.52 -3.28
N ASN A 96 -16.06 -6.31 -2.52
CA ASN A 96 -15.66 -5.98 -1.14
C ASN A 96 -14.58 -4.90 -1.04
N LEU A 97 -13.96 -4.50 -2.16
CA LEU A 97 -12.83 -3.56 -2.18
C LEU A 97 -13.24 -2.11 -2.47
N GLY A 98 -14.53 -1.81 -2.44
CA GLY A 98 -15.07 -0.47 -2.65
C GLY A 98 -15.17 -0.08 -4.14
N PRO A 99 -15.18 1.23 -4.45
CA PRO A 99 -15.42 1.71 -5.80
C PRO A 99 -14.38 1.23 -6.81
N LYS A 100 -14.86 0.75 -7.96
CA LYS A 100 -14.04 0.26 -9.06
C LYS A 100 -13.93 1.29 -10.19
N ILE A 101 -12.79 1.26 -10.87
CA ILE A 101 -12.50 1.95 -12.13
C ILE A 101 -12.12 0.87 -13.12
N HIS A 102 -12.92 0.66 -14.17
CA HIS A 102 -12.72 -0.41 -15.15
C HIS A 102 -12.47 -1.79 -14.50
N GLU A 103 -13.39 -2.24 -13.65
CA GLU A 103 -13.32 -3.49 -12.87
C GLU A 103 -12.25 -3.56 -11.76
N VAL A 104 -11.33 -2.59 -11.68
CA VAL A 104 -10.27 -2.55 -10.67
C VAL A 104 -10.62 -1.60 -9.53
N PRO A 105 -10.61 -2.04 -8.26
CA PRO A 105 -10.85 -1.17 -7.12
C PRO A 105 -9.80 -0.05 -7.02
N PHE A 106 -10.25 1.19 -6.76
CA PHE A 106 -9.35 2.35 -6.64
C PHE A 106 -8.25 2.14 -5.58
N VAL A 107 -8.57 1.43 -4.50
CA VAL A 107 -7.62 1.14 -3.41
C VAL A 107 -6.41 0.32 -3.87
N ILE A 108 -6.50 -0.40 -4.99
CA ILE A 108 -5.35 -1.14 -5.54
C ILE A 108 -4.23 -0.19 -5.97
N GLY A 109 -4.56 1.00 -6.49
CA GLY A 109 -3.55 2.02 -6.75
C GLY A 109 -2.82 2.46 -5.47
N LEU A 110 -3.52 2.57 -4.34
CA LEU A 110 -2.91 2.89 -3.04
C LEU A 110 -2.01 1.74 -2.57
N ASN A 111 -2.43 0.49 -2.83
CA ASN A 111 -1.65 -0.69 -2.51
C ASN A 111 -0.32 -0.72 -3.30
N TRP A 112 -0.33 -0.35 -4.59
CA TRP A 112 0.90 -0.23 -5.38
C TRP A 112 1.89 0.77 -4.77
N VAL A 113 1.41 1.90 -4.26
CA VAL A 113 2.25 2.87 -3.55
C VAL A 113 2.85 2.25 -2.29
N LEU A 114 2.03 1.59 -1.47
CA LEU A 114 2.47 0.91 -0.25
C LEU A 114 3.58 -0.13 -0.55
N LEU A 115 3.34 -0.98 -1.55
CA LEU A 115 4.27 -2.04 -1.95
C LEU A 115 5.60 -1.48 -2.42
N ILE A 116 5.62 -0.42 -3.22
CA ILE A 116 6.88 0.16 -3.71
C ILE A 116 7.67 0.80 -2.56
N ILE A 117 7.01 1.49 -1.62
CA ILE A 117 7.72 2.04 -0.46
C ILE A 117 8.28 0.92 0.42
N ALA A 118 7.49 -0.11 0.71
CA ALA A 118 7.91 -1.23 1.55
C ALA A 118 9.08 -2.00 0.90
N THR A 119 8.93 -2.40 -0.36
CA THR A 119 9.96 -3.13 -1.10
C THR A 119 11.21 -2.28 -1.33
N GLY A 120 11.07 -0.98 -1.62
CA GLY A 120 12.19 -0.04 -1.71
C GLY A 120 12.95 0.06 -0.39
N SER A 121 12.25 0.11 0.74
CA SER A 121 12.87 0.15 2.08
C SER A 121 13.57 -1.15 2.46
N VAL A 122 12.99 -2.30 2.07
CA VAL A 122 13.63 -3.61 2.24
C VAL A 122 14.85 -3.72 1.35
N SER A 123 14.73 -3.33 0.08
CA SER A 123 15.83 -3.33 -0.90
C SER A 123 17.01 -2.48 -0.44
N ASP A 124 16.77 -1.26 0.07
CA ASP A 124 17.81 -0.38 0.63
C ASP A 124 18.58 -1.04 1.79
N LYS A 125 17.88 -1.79 2.65
CA LYS A 125 18.51 -2.52 3.76
C LYS A 125 19.29 -3.75 3.30
N LEU A 126 18.78 -4.48 2.31
CA LEU A 126 19.40 -5.72 1.80
C LEU A 126 20.58 -5.42 0.86
N ILE A 127 20.48 -4.37 0.06
CA ILE A 127 21.47 -3.98 -0.97
C ILE A 127 22.36 -2.84 -0.44
N LYS A 128 22.71 -2.84 0.85
CA LYS A 128 23.70 -1.91 1.41
C LYS A 128 25.06 -2.15 0.72
N GLY A 129 25.42 -1.32 -0.27
CA GLY A 129 26.75 -1.38 -0.87
C GLY A 129 26.99 -0.75 -2.25
N LYS A 130 26.01 -0.16 -2.94
CA LYS A 130 26.30 0.67 -4.11
C LYS A 130 25.51 1.96 -4.03
N GLU A 131 26.22 3.07 -3.85
CA GLU A 131 25.72 4.38 -4.25
C GLU A 131 25.36 4.29 -5.73
N ILE A 132 24.08 4.08 -6.01
CA ILE A 132 23.51 4.27 -7.33
C ILE A 132 23.14 5.75 -7.34
N PHE A 133 23.92 6.54 -8.08
CA PHE A 133 23.90 8.01 -8.26
C PHE A 133 24.86 8.81 -7.35
N LYS A 134 26.07 9.05 -7.89
CA LYS A 134 26.79 10.31 -7.71
C LYS A 134 26.13 11.42 -8.52
#